data_AF-A0A454C9B3-F1
#
_entry.id   AF-A0A454C9B3-F1
#
_cell.length_a   1.000
_cell.length_b   1.000
_cell.length_c   1.000
_cell.angle_alpha   90.00
_cell.angle_beta   90.00
_cell.angle_gamma   90.00
#
_symmetry.space_group_name_H-M   'P 1'
#
loop_
_entity.id
_entity.type
_entity.pdbx_description
1 polymer ?
#
loop_
_entity_poly.entity_id
_entity_poly.type
_entity_poly.pdbx_seq_one_letter_code
_entity_poly.pdbx_strand_id
1 'polypeptide(L)'
;MKNHSNTRRKHRSLAPLYYTLGSIAAAATIAGAIYFVVKNGRRVSKQYWSVEKFLQISKNIKLDPVVINSASAKEIYENFIHEKQKVAALRNKYINQHPELKPYLNNNTRTAFDFKFKGPKKSEIKKLLKDMPEEFDAHNFIFSKILTNQTFTEMKFLKMRFSNLELDTSDKESNKLKVTYEVYLNYEYATGSFELNNVKGTSQSKYYFKGNQTVKVISDSEKWNLNSKFANNLEKNLDDARKIIRIGIVKNDPKWTQSNEFREMIFKWFKRIFIENDAFPDTYSKDEYEIMPFNETSSGDDFVRWNPKKGLNNLTIKFFYVNKKNPDIKSPGRIKIFTILKV
;
A
#
# COMPACT_ATOMS: atom_id res chain seq x y z
N MET A 1 24.44 63.87 -51.70
CA MET A 1 23.37 64.02 -50.68
C MET A 1 23.06 62.67 -50.04
N LYS A 2 22.81 62.66 -48.72
CA LYS A 2 22.49 61.54 -47.79
C LYS A 2 23.70 60.74 -47.29
N ASN A 3 24.38 61.13 -46.21
CA ASN A 3 24.09 61.05 -44.75
C ASN A 3 24.10 59.65 -44.11
N HIS A 4 25.10 59.47 -43.24
CA HIS A 4 25.18 58.76 -41.95
C HIS A 4 24.63 57.33 -41.79
N SER A 5 25.47 56.42 -41.29
CA SER A 5 25.35 56.02 -39.87
C SER A 5 26.66 55.43 -39.33
N ASN A 6 26.98 55.86 -38.10
CA ASN A 6 28.21 55.62 -37.37
C ASN A 6 27.83 54.74 -36.17
N THR A 7 28.33 53.51 -36.05
CA THR A 7 28.19 52.72 -34.81
C THR A 7 29.43 51.86 -34.53
N ARG A 8 30.45 52.47 -33.89
CA ARG A 8 31.48 51.71 -33.17
C ARG A 8 30.87 51.10 -31.91
N ARG A 9 30.60 49.78 -31.91
CA ARG A 9 30.24 49.01 -30.71
C ARG A 9 31.44 48.93 -29.76
N LYS A 10 31.32 49.54 -28.56
CA LYS A 10 32.24 49.35 -27.43
C LYS A 10 32.11 47.92 -26.91
N HIS A 11 33.09 47.06 -27.20
CA HIS A 11 33.27 45.80 -26.46
C HIS A 11 33.77 46.12 -25.05
N ARG A 12 32.88 46.22 -24.07
CA ARG A 12 33.26 46.19 -22.65
C ARG A 12 33.63 44.75 -22.30
N SER A 13 34.88 44.54 -21.94
CA SER A 13 35.43 43.28 -21.43
C SER A 13 34.59 42.78 -20.23
N LEU A 14 33.93 41.64 -20.39
CA LEU A 14 33.19 40.93 -19.32
C LEU A 14 34.13 40.14 -18.39
N ALA A 15 35.44 40.09 -18.68
CA ALA A 15 36.41 39.33 -17.92
C ALA A 15 36.43 39.61 -16.39
N PRO A 16 36.30 40.86 -15.91
CA PRO A 16 36.30 41.14 -14.47
C PRO A 16 35.06 40.57 -13.75
N LEU A 17 33.93 40.49 -14.45
CA LEU A 17 32.68 39.91 -13.97
C LEU A 17 32.78 38.39 -13.85
N TYR A 18 33.45 37.72 -14.78
CA TYR A 18 33.68 36.28 -14.71
C TYR A 18 34.64 35.88 -13.58
N TYR A 19 35.71 36.64 -13.34
CA TYR A 19 36.64 36.35 -12.23
C TYR A 19 36.00 36.58 -10.86
N THR A 20 35.18 37.62 -10.70
CA THR A 20 34.45 37.87 -9.44
C THR A 20 33.33 36.87 -9.21
N LEU A 21 32.53 36.52 -10.24
CA LEU A 21 31.50 35.49 -10.11
C LEU A 21 32.08 34.09 -9.87
N GLY A 22 33.19 33.74 -10.53
CA GLY A 22 33.85 32.45 -10.37
C GLY A 22 34.44 32.26 -8.97
N SER A 23 35.06 33.30 -8.39
CA SER A 23 35.60 33.24 -7.04
C SER A 23 34.51 33.17 -5.96
N ILE A 24 33.40 33.91 -6.12
CA ILE A 24 32.23 33.82 -5.24
C ILE A 24 31.59 32.42 -5.31
N ALA A 25 31.44 31.86 -6.51
CA ALA A 25 30.88 30.52 -6.70
C ALA A 25 31.74 29.42 -6.06
N ALA A 26 33.07 29.52 -6.19
CA ALA A 26 33.99 28.59 -5.54
C ALA A 26 33.92 28.69 -4.01
N ALA A 27 33.93 29.91 -3.46
CA ALA A 27 33.79 30.14 -2.02
C ALA A 27 32.45 29.64 -1.47
N ALA A 28 31.34 29.87 -2.19
CA ALA A 28 30.02 29.39 -1.82
C ALA A 28 29.93 27.85 -1.84
N THR A 29 30.63 27.21 -2.79
CA THR A 29 30.67 25.74 -2.88
C THR A 29 31.48 25.13 -1.73
N ILE A 30 32.63 25.73 -1.39
CA ILE A 30 33.46 25.30 -0.25
C ILE A 30 32.70 25.52 1.07
N ALA A 31 32.09 26.70 1.26
CA ALA A 31 31.29 26.99 2.44
C ALA A 31 30.06 26.07 2.55
N GLY A 32 29.41 25.76 1.43
CA GLY A 32 28.31 24.81 1.36
C GLY A 32 28.75 23.39 1.75
N ALA A 33 29.88 22.91 1.22
CA ALA A 33 30.43 21.61 1.56
C ALA A 33 30.82 21.51 3.05
N ILE A 34 31.48 22.54 3.59
CA ILE A 34 31.81 22.63 5.02
C ILE A 34 30.55 22.65 5.87
N TYR A 35 29.53 23.43 5.50
CA TYR A 35 28.25 23.48 6.21
C TYR A 35 27.58 22.10 6.24
N PHE A 36 27.53 21.39 5.11
CA PHE A 36 26.96 20.04 5.04
C PHE A 36 27.74 19.05 5.91
N VAL A 37 29.07 19.07 5.86
CA VAL A 37 29.93 18.20 6.69
C VAL A 37 29.78 18.53 8.17
N VAL A 38 29.73 19.81 8.56
CA VAL A 38 29.55 20.22 9.96
C VAL A 38 28.15 19.90 10.45
N LYS A 39 27.11 20.15 9.65
CA LYS A 39 25.72 19.85 10.01
C LYS A 39 25.48 18.35 10.16
N ASN A 40 26.01 17.54 9.24
CA ASN A 40 25.86 16.09 9.25
C ASN A 40 26.89 15.38 10.16
N GLY A 41 27.99 16.04 10.52
CA GLY A 41 29.05 15.54 11.41
C GLY A 41 28.84 15.86 12.89
N ARG A 42 27.92 16.78 13.23
CA ARG A 42 27.53 17.02 14.62
C ARG A 42 26.87 15.76 15.19
N ARG A 43 27.43 15.23 16.29
CA ARG A 43 26.81 14.13 17.05
C ARG A 43 25.38 14.55 17.40
N VAL A 44 24.41 13.76 16.97
CA VAL A 44 23.00 13.98 17.32
C VAL A 44 22.90 13.98 18.85
N SER A 45 22.52 15.11 19.45
CA SER A 45 22.32 15.17 20.89
C SER A 45 21.14 14.28 21.24
N LYS A 46 21.42 13.14 21.87
CA LYS A 46 20.39 12.20 22.24
C LYS A 46 19.52 12.79 23.34
N GLN A 47 18.21 12.72 23.16
CA GLN A 47 17.27 13.19 24.16
C GLN A 47 17.03 12.10 25.21
N TYR A 48 17.01 12.46 26.49
CA TYR A 48 16.65 11.51 27.54
C TYR A 48 15.15 11.18 27.52
N TRP A 49 14.83 9.90 27.65
CA TRP A 49 13.48 9.36 27.75
C TRP A 49 13.36 8.48 29.00
N SER A 50 12.45 8.82 29.90
CA SER A 50 12.15 7.95 31.05
C SER A 50 11.35 6.72 30.61
N VAL A 51 11.40 5.66 31.42
CA VAL A 51 10.65 4.41 31.17
C VAL A 51 9.14 4.68 31.20
N GLU A 52 8.67 5.51 32.13
CA GLU A 52 7.26 5.87 32.27
C GLU A 52 6.76 6.61 31.03
N LYS A 53 7.52 7.61 30.56
CA LYS A 53 7.21 8.35 29.34
C LYS A 53 7.14 7.42 28.13
N PHE A 54 8.12 6.53 27.99
CA PHE A 54 8.15 5.54 26.92
C PHE A 54 6.90 4.65 26.93
N LEU A 55 6.55 4.09 28.10
CA LEU A 55 5.40 3.20 28.22
C LEU A 55 4.08 3.93 27.99
N GLN A 56 3.95 5.16 28.49
CA GLN A 56 2.74 5.97 28.30
C GLN A 56 2.49 6.25 26.82
N ILE A 57 3.52 6.70 26.10
CA ILE A 57 3.39 6.98 24.66
C ILE A 57 3.15 5.68 23.89
N SER A 58 3.86 4.60 24.20
CA SER A 58 3.71 3.32 23.51
C SER A 58 2.30 2.72 23.64
N LYS A 59 1.66 2.88 24.81
CA LYS A 59 0.27 2.45 25.05
C LYS A 59 -0.76 3.26 24.26
N ASN A 60 -0.44 4.52 23.93
CA ASN A 60 -1.33 5.44 23.23
C ASN A 60 -1.22 5.39 21.70
N ILE A 61 -0.29 4.60 21.17
CA ILE A 61 -0.20 4.34 19.72
C ILE A 61 -1.50 3.67 19.28
N LYS A 62 -2.12 4.20 18.23
CA LYS A 62 -3.29 3.65 17.57
C LYS A 62 -2.95 3.30 16.13
N LEU A 63 -3.44 2.15 15.70
CA LEU A 63 -3.45 1.75 14.30
C LEU A 63 -4.72 2.27 13.64
N ASP A 64 -4.56 3.00 12.54
CA ASP A 64 -5.69 3.56 11.82
C ASP A 64 -6.34 2.50 10.90
N PRO A 65 -7.64 2.63 10.58
CA PRO A 65 -8.28 1.78 9.60
C PRO A 65 -7.55 1.76 8.28
N VAL A 66 -7.53 0.59 7.67
CA VAL A 66 -6.76 0.33 6.46
C VAL A 66 -7.67 0.56 5.26
N VAL A 67 -7.47 1.65 4.52
CA VAL A 67 -8.15 1.87 3.24
C VAL A 67 -7.31 1.22 2.15
N ILE A 68 -7.76 0.07 1.63
CA ILE A 68 -7.07 -0.64 0.55
C ILE A 68 -7.99 -0.78 -0.66
N ASN A 69 -7.39 -0.62 -1.84
CA ASN A 69 -8.02 -0.97 -3.10
C ASN A 69 -8.20 -2.50 -3.18
N SER A 70 -9.44 -2.96 -3.25
CA SER A 70 -9.84 -4.32 -3.70
C SER A 70 -9.38 -5.52 -2.87
N ALA A 71 -8.95 -5.33 -1.61
CA ALA A 71 -8.60 -6.46 -0.75
C ALA A 71 -9.45 -6.51 0.53
N SER A 72 -10.03 -7.68 0.80
CA SER A 72 -10.65 -7.97 2.10
C SER A 72 -9.61 -8.27 3.19
N ALA A 73 -10.01 -8.24 4.46
CA ALA A 73 -9.13 -8.65 5.56
C ALA A 73 -8.62 -10.08 5.37
N LYS A 74 -9.49 -10.99 4.92
CA LYS A 74 -9.15 -12.38 4.60
C LYS A 74 -8.05 -12.47 3.56
N GLU A 75 -8.17 -11.75 2.45
CA GLU A 75 -7.17 -11.77 1.39
C GLU A 75 -5.81 -11.22 1.85
N ILE A 76 -5.79 -10.16 2.65
CA ILE A 76 -4.55 -9.60 3.19
C ILE A 76 -3.85 -10.64 4.08
N TYR A 77 -4.62 -11.33 4.92
CA TYR A 77 -4.09 -12.39 5.78
C TYR A 77 -3.60 -13.60 4.97
N GLU A 78 -4.36 -14.08 3.99
CA GLU A 78 -3.95 -15.20 3.14
C GLU A 78 -2.66 -14.88 2.39
N ASN A 79 -2.53 -13.65 1.86
CA ASN A 79 -1.30 -13.19 1.24
C ASN A 79 -0.12 -13.12 2.22
N PHE A 80 -0.35 -12.68 3.46
CA PHE A 80 0.67 -12.66 4.52
C PHE A 80 1.19 -14.07 4.81
N ILE A 81 0.29 -15.04 4.97
CA ILE A 81 0.65 -16.44 5.22
C ILE A 81 1.34 -17.05 4.01
N HIS A 82 0.84 -16.81 2.81
CA HIS A 82 1.42 -17.32 1.57
C HIS A 82 2.86 -16.83 1.38
N GLU A 83 3.13 -15.52 1.49
CA GLU A 83 4.49 -14.99 1.36
C GLU A 83 5.42 -15.49 2.47
N LYS A 84 4.92 -15.59 3.71
CA LYS A 84 5.67 -16.18 4.82
C LYS A 84 6.08 -17.64 4.54
N GLN A 85 5.16 -18.45 4.03
CA GLN A 85 5.41 -19.85 3.68
C GLN A 85 6.38 -19.98 2.49
N LYS A 86 6.21 -19.15 1.46
CA LYS A 86 7.07 -19.11 0.28
C LYS A 86 8.52 -18.78 0.64
N VAL A 87 8.74 -17.73 1.44
CA VAL A 87 10.09 -17.36 1.91
C VAL A 87 10.69 -18.46 2.79
N ALA A 88 9.90 -19.05 3.70
CA ALA A 88 10.34 -20.17 4.52
C ALA A 88 10.75 -21.39 3.67
N ALA A 89 9.98 -21.73 2.63
CA ALA A 89 10.30 -22.82 1.73
C ALA A 89 11.60 -22.56 0.94
N LEU A 90 11.81 -21.34 0.45
CA LEU A 90 13.05 -20.94 -0.23
C LEU A 90 14.27 -21.06 0.70
N ARG A 91 14.16 -20.58 1.94
CA ARG A 91 15.22 -20.71 2.94
C ARG A 91 15.50 -22.17 3.28
N ASN A 92 14.47 -22.96 3.54
CA ASN A 92 14.62 -24.37 3.87
C ASN A 92 15.27 -25.14 2.71
N LYS A 93 14.90 -24.83 1.45
CA LYS A 93 15.56 -25.39 0.27
C LYS A 93 17.05 -25.04 0.23
N TYR A 94 17.40 -23.77 0.47
CA TYR A 94 18.78 -23.33 0.53
C TYR A 94 19.59 -24.00 1.66
N ILE A 95 19.03 -24.09 2.86
CA ILE A 95 19.66 -24.77 4.02
C ILE A 95 19.85 -26.27 3.75
N ASN A 96 18.92 -26.91 3.05
CA ASN A 96 19.04 -28.31 2.67
C ASN A 96 20.10 -28.54 1.58
N GLN A 97 20.32 -27.56 0.70
CA GLN A 97 21.40 -27.57 -0.30
C GLN A 97 22.78 -27.28 0.31
N HIS A 98 22.82 -26.60 1.47
CA HIS A 98 24.02 -26.21 2.20
C HIS A 98 23.99 -26.72 3.65
N PRO A 99 24.06 -28.06 3.87
CA PRO A 99 23.96 -28.65 5.21
C PRO A 99 25.05 -28.14 6.17
N GLU A 100 26.19 -27.67 5.66
CA GLU A 100 27.26 -27.01 6.40
C GLU A 100 26.82 -25.76 7.17
N LEU A 101 25.67 -25.16 6.83
CA LEU A 101 25.12 -24.00 7.52
C LEU A 101 24.42 -24.37 8.84
N LYS A 102 23.93 -25.60 9.00
CA LYS A 102 23.10 -25.99 10.16
C LYS A 102 23.71 -25.64 11.53
N PRO A 103 25.02 -25.85 11.80
CA PRO A 103 25.64 -25.49 13.08
C PRO A 103 25.66 -23.99 13.37
N TYR A 104 25.56 -23.15 12.33
CA TYR A 104 25.66 -21.69 12.42
C TYR A 104 24.29 -20.98 12.52
N LEU A 105 23.19 -21.71 12.29
CA LEU A 105 21.83 -21.13 12.35
C LEU A 105 21.28 -21.02 13.77
N ASN A 106 21.73 -21.86 14.72
CA ASN A 106 21.17 -21.94 16.07
C ASN A 106 22.05 -21.32 17.16
N ASN A 107 23.27 -20.87 16.85
CA ASN A 107 24.23 -20.41 17.85
C ASN A 107 24.52 -18.92 17.71
N ASN A 108 24.55 -18.21 18.85
CA ASN A 108 25.24 -16.93 18.95
C ASN A 108 26.63 -17.11 18.34
N THR A 109 26.89 -16.38 17.25
CA THR A 109 28.00 -16.54 16.29
C THR A 109 29.42 -16.61 16.89
N ARG A 110 29.56 -16.36 18.20
CA ARG A 110 30.79 -16.51 18.97
C ARG A 110 31.20 -17.96 19.22
N THR A 111 30.28 -18.89 19.45
CA THR A 111 30.62 -20.29 19.78
C THR A 111 30.69 -21.22 18.57
N ALA A 112 30.08 -20.86 17.44
CA ALA A 112 30.07 -21.71 16.23
C ALA A 112 31.42 -21.78 15.51
N PHE A 113 32.34 -20.83 15.75
CA PHE A 113 33.67 -20.79 15.13
C PHE A 113 34.80 -21.32 16.03
N ASP A 114 34.51 -21.73 17.26
CA ASP A 114 35.54 -21.97 18.29
C ASP A 114 35.83 -23.44 18.62
N PHE A 115 35.32 -24.41 17.86
CA PHE A 115 35.63 -25.82 18.08
C PHE A 115 36.11 -26.50 16.81
N LYS A 116 37.37 -26.97 16.84
CA LYS A 116 38.06 -28.09 16.14
C LYS A 116 37.27 -28.91 15.08
N PHE A 117 36.47 -28.30 14.23
CA PHE A 117 35.79 -28.94 13.12
C PHE A 117 36.66 -28.79 11.87
N LYS A 118 36.97 -29.91 11.20
CA LYS A 118 37.43 -29.93 9.79
C LYS A 118 36.25 -29.53 8.88
N GLY A 119 35.71 -28.33 9.08
CA GLY A 119 34.62 -27.77 8.33
C GLY A 119 35.09 -26.88 7.18
N PRO A 120 34.17 -26.45 6.29
CA PRO A 120 34.47 -25.48 5.24
C PRO A 120 35.05 -24.18 5.79
N LYS A 121 35.78 -23.44 4.94
CA LYS A 121 36.52 -22.26 5.39
C LYS A 121 35.54 -21.21 5.94
N LYS A 122 35.93 -20.48 6.99
CA LYS A 122 35.13 -19.40 7.59
C LYS A 122 34.65 -18.36 6.56
N SER A 123 35.43 -18.11 5.51
CA SER A 123 35.05 -17.23 4.40
C SER A 123 33.91 -17.77 3.55
N GLU A 124 33.87 -19.08 3.32
CA GLU A 124 32.82 -19.76 2.56
C GLU A 124 31.50 -19.74 3.34
N ILE A 125 31.54 -20.06 4.64
CA ILE A 125 30.34 -19.98 5.50
C ILE A 125 29.80 -18.54 5.56
N LYS A 126 30.67 -17.53 5.69
CA LYS A 126 30.24 -16.12 5.67
C LYS A 126 29.56 -15.75 4.35
N LYS A 127 30.08 -16.24 3.22
CA LYS A 127 29.48 -16.01 1.90
C LYS A 127 28.12 -16.69 1.81
N LEU A 128 28.02 -17.96 2.19
CA LEU A 128 26.77 -18.72 2.19
C LEU A 128 25.70 -18.10 3.10
N LEU A 129 26.06 -17.55 4.26
CA LEU A 129 25.14 -16.82 5.14
C LEU A 129 24.67 -15.50 4.52
N LYS A 130 25.54 -14.81 3.77
CA LYS A 130 25.19 -13.57 3.07
C LYS A 130 24.27 -13.83 1.86
N ASP A 131 24.53 -14.93 1.15
CA ASP A 131 23.76 -15.33 -0.04
C ASP A 131 22.45 -16.05 0.34
N MET A 132 22.25 -16.37 1.62
CA MET A 132 21.02 -17.00 2.11
C MET A 132 19.82 -16.05 1.92
N PRO A 133 18.67 -16.56 1.43
CA PRO A 133 17.47 -15.75 1.33
C PRO A 133 17.07 -15.10 2.67
N GLU A 134 16.70 -13.82 2.63
CA GLU A 134 16.28 -13.06 3.81
C GLU A 134 15.05 -13.68 4.51
N GLU A 135 14.90 -13.39 5.79
CA GLU A 135 13.70 -13.80 6.54
C GLU A 135 12.49 -13.02 6.04
N PHE A 136 11.30 -13.62 6.18
CA PHE A 136 10.07 -12.92 5.89
C PHE A 136 9.93 -11.70 6.80
N ASP A 137 9.90 -10.52 6.19
CA ASP A 137 9.77 -9.26 6.90
C ASP A 137 8.29 -8.91 7.12
N ALA A 138 7.75 -9.37 8.24
CA ALA A 138 6.39 -9.04 8.67
C ALA A 138 6.19 -7.52 8.82
N HIS A 139 7.22 -6.77 9.23
CA HIS A 139 7.10 -5.33 9.40
C HIS A 139 6.89 -4.63 8.06
N ASN A 140 7.75 -4.90 7.08
CA ASN A 140 7.60 -4.31 5.74
C ASN A 140 6.26 -4.69 5.09
N PHE A 141 5.84 -5.96 5.23
CA PHE A 141 4.56 -6.39 4.69
C PHE A 141 3.38 -5.62 5.31
N ILE A 142 3.35 -5.46 6.63
CA ILE A 142 2.24 -4.84 7.34
C ILE A 142 2.29 -3.31 7.22
N PHE A 143 3.47 -2.70 7.31
CA PHE A 143 3.67 -1.25 7.21
C PHE A 143 3.23 -0.69 5.86
N SER A 144 3.34 -1.46 4.77
CA SER A 144 2.80 -1.06 3.46
C SER A 144 1.26 -0.94 3.42
N LYS A 145 0.57 -1.38 4.47
CA LYS A 145 -0.90 -1.50 4.52
C LYS A 145 -1.51 -0.74 5.69
N ILE A 146 -0.81 -0.64 6.80
CA ILE A 146 -1.36 -0.11 8.07
C ILE A 146 -0.64 1.17 8.47
N LEU A 147 -1.44 2.21 8.70
CA LEU A 147 -0.96 3.50 9.20
C LEU A 147 -1.03 3.56 10.72
N THR A 148 -0.21 4.42 11.30
CA THR A 148 -0.19 4.68 12.74
C THR A 148 -0.39 6.18 12.98
N ASN A 149 -1.02 6.52 14.10
CA ASN A 149 -1.25 7.91 14.51
C ASN A 149 0.00 8.59 15.11
N GLN A 150 1.19 8.01 14.94
CA GLN A 150 2.40 8.52 15.56
C GLN A 150 2.83 9.85 14.95
N THR A 151 3.20 10.79 15.81
CA THR A 151 3.83 12.04 15.38
C THR A 151 5.25 11.80 14.88
N PHE A 152 5.77 12.72 14.07
CA PHE A 152 7.17 12.68 13.62
C PHE A 152 8.16 12.55 14.79
N THR A 153 7.90 13.26 15.90
CA THR A 153 8.71 13.19 17.12
C THR A 153 8.71 11.79 17.70
N GLU A 154 7.53 11.14 17.79
CA GLU A 154 7.42 9.78 18.30
C GLU A 154 8.11 8.78 17.38
N MET A 155 7.93 8.88 16.06
CA MET A 155 8.63 8.04 15.07
C MET A 155 10.16 8.18 15.13
N LYS A 156 10.66 9.37 15.49
CA LYS A 156 12.10 9.60 15.65
C LYS A 156 12.67 8.86 16.86
N PHE A 157 11.96 8.89 17.99
CA PHE A 157 12.47 8.36 19.27
C PHE A 157 12.01 6.94 19.59
N LEU A 158 10.97 6.44 18.93
CA LEU A 158 10.43 5.10 19.11
C LEU A 158 10.60 4.30 17.82
N LYS A 159 11.14 3.09 17.94
CA LYS A 159 11.23 2.13 16.84
C LYS A 159 10.10 1.14 16.97
N MET A 160 9.10 1.27 16.10
CA MET A 160 7.98 0.33 16.03
C MET A 160 8.25 -0.74 14.97
N ARG A 161 7.90 -1.99 15.29
CA ARG A 161 8.01 -3.14 14.39
C ARG A 161 6.72 -3.94 14.44
N PHE A 162 6.15 -4.28 13.28
CA PHE A 162 5.04 -5.23 13.25
C PHE A 162 5.61 -6.64 13.23
N SER A 163 5.02 -7.54 14.02
CA SER A 163 5.52 -8.89 14.22
C SER A 163 4.54 -9.97 13.75
N ASN A 164 3.23 -9.71 13.78
CA ASN A 164 2.24 -10.69 13.34
C ASN A 164 0.95 -10.04 12.83
N LEU A 165 0.24 -10.81 11.99
CA LEU A 165 -1.08 -10.49 11.48
C LEU A 165 -2.01 -11.72 11.59
N GLU A 166 -3.18 -11.53 12.18
CA GLU A 166 -4.19 -12.58 12.37
C GLU A 166 -5.56 -12.08 11.88
N LEU A 167 -6.43 -13.01 11.49
CA LEU A 167 -7.84 -12.69 11.29
C LEU A 167 -8.53 -12.57 12.64
N ASP A 168 -9.29 -11.50 12.83
CA ASP A 168 -10.13 -11.36 14.00
C ASP A 168 -11.42 -12.15 13.79
N THR A 169 -11.54 -13.34 14.38
CA THR A 169 -12.70 -14.23 14.17
C THR A 169 -13.90 -13.90 15.05
N SER A 170 -13.88 -12.76 15.77
CA SER A 170 -14.98 -12.36 16.65
C SER A 170 -16.31 -12.15 15.92
N ASP A 171 -16.26 -11.76 14.64
CA ASP A 171 -17.43 -11.62 13.76
C ASP A 171 -17.31 -12.57 12.55
N LYS A 172 -18.39 -13.29 12.20
CA LYS A 172 -18.41 -14.24 11.06
C LYS A 172 -18.14 -13.61 9.68
N GLU A 173 -18.23 -12.28 9.57
CA GLU A 173 -17.96 -11.49 8.36
C GLU A 173 -16.81 -10.49 8.58
N SER A 174 -15.85 -10.81 9.45
CA SER A 174 -14.86 -9.83 9.92
C SER A 174 -13.92 -9.32 8.82
N ASN A 175 -14.19 -8.10 8.34
CA ASN A 175 -13.22 -7.23 7.69
C ASN A 175 -12.23 -6.62 8.72
N LYS A 176 -11.77 -7.43 9.67
CA LYS A 176 -10.93 -6.98 10.79
C LYS A 176 -9.67 -7.84 10.87
N LEU A 177 -8.54 -7.16 11.01
CA LEU A 177 -7.23 -7.78 11.19
C LEU A 177 -6.70 -7.47 12.57
N LYS A 178 -6.23 -8.48 13.27
CA LYS A 178 -5.56 -8.35 14.55
C LYS A 178 -4.05 -8.24 14.31
N VAL A 179 -3.48 -7.10 14.64
CA VAL A 179 -2.10 -6.72 14.31
C VAL A 179 -1.28 -6.69 15.58
N THR A 180 -0.23 -7.50 15.63
CA THR A 180 0.73 -7.50 16.74
C THR A 180 1.94 -6.64 16.37
N TYR A 181 2.33 -5.77 17.29
CA TYR A 181 3.49 -4.89 17.12
C TYR A 181 4.31 -4.78 18.40
N GLU A 182 5.55 -4.39 18.22
CA GLU A 182 6.54 -4.20 19.27
C GLU A 182 7.12 -2.79 19.12
N VAL A 183 7.36 -2.12 20.24
CA VAL A 183 7.92 -0.77 20.30
C VAL A 183 9.17 -0.82 21.16
N TYR A 184 10.22 -0.17 20.68
CA TYR A 184 11.51 -0.04 21.36
C TYR A 184 11.94 1.42 21.43
N LEU A 185 12.80 1.77 22.38
CA LEU A 185 13.48 3.06 22.33
C LEU A 185 14.49 3.08 21.17
N ASN A 186 14.45 4.14 20.36
CA ASN A 186 15.43 4.35 19.31
C ASN A 186 16.72 4.96 19.89
N TYR A 187 17.65 4.10 20.30
CA TYR A 187 18.92 4.53 20.90
C TYR A 187 19.86 5.29 19.95
N GLU A 188 19.55 5.40 18.65
CA GLU A 188 20.26 6.31 17.74
C GLU A 188 19.98 7.79 18.12
N TYR A 189 18.74 8.09 18.50
CA TYR A 189 18.25 9.45 18.75
C TYR A 189 17.91 9.73 20.22
N ALA A 190 17.73 8.68 21.04
CA ALA A 190 17.38 8.80 22.46
C ALA A 190 18.39 8.11 23.39
N THR A 191 18.45 8.57 24.64
CA THR A 191 19.06 7.88 25.76
C THR A 191 17.99 7.54 26.79
N GLY A 192 18.22 6.47 27.54
CA GLY A 192 17.33 6.02 28.61
C GLY A 192 18.11 5.64 29.85
N SER A 193 17.43 5.04 30.81
CA SER A 193 18.02 4.41 31.99
C SER A 193 19.06 3.36 31.58
N PHE A 194 20.01 3.10 32.47
CA PHE A 194 21.06 2.13 32.20
C PHE A 194 20.51 0.72 31.93
N GLU A 195 21.02 0.13 30.85
CA GLU A 195 20.82 -1.24 30.40
C GLU A 195 22.08 -1.75 29.70
N LEU A 196 22.32 -3.05 29.78
CA LEU A 196 23.41 -3.70 29.05
C LEU A 196 23.16 -3.64 27.54
N ASN A 197 24.23 -3.55 26.74
CA ASN A 197 24.10 -3.41 25.28
C ASN A 197 23.44 -4.61 24.60
N ASN A 198 23.57 -5.81 25.17
CA ASN A 198 22.87 -7.01 24.69
C ASN A 198 21.38 -7.05 25.06
N VAL A 199 20.94 -6.19 25.98
CA VAL A 199 19.53 -6.07 26.41
C VAL A 199 18.80 -4.97 25.62
N LYS A 200 19.49 -3.88 25.28
CA LYS A 200 18.91 -2.75 24.53
C LYS A 200 18.26 -3.21 23.22
N GLY A 201 17.03 -2.76 22.98
CA GLY A 201 16.30 -3.08 21.75
C GLY A 201 15.82 -4.54 21.65
N THR A 202 15.83 -5.28 22.76
CA THR A 202 15.28 -6.64 22.87
C THR A 202 14.01 -6.64 23.73
N SER A 203 13.27 -7.75 23.74
CA SER A 203 12.09 -7.93 24.60
C SER A 203 12.41 -7.93 26.10
N GLN A 204 13.68 -8.06 26.48
CA GLN A 204 14.14 -7.97 27.87
C GLN A 204 14.45 -6.53 28.30
N SER A 205 14.37 -5.57 27.37
CA SER A 205 14.62 -4.17 27.65
C SER A 205 13.53 -3.57 28.54
N LYS A 206 13.93 -2.65 29.41
CA LYS A 206 13.03 -1.73 30.13
C LYS A 206 12.22 -0.87 29.16
N TYR A 207 12.76 -0.61 27.97
CA TYR A 207 12.13 0.12 26.88
C TYR A 207 11.57 -0.83 25.82
N TYR A 208 10.72 -1.76 26.27
CA TYR A 208 10.00 -2.68 25.40
C TYR A 208 8.51 -2.61 25.70
N PHE A 209 7.70 -2.52 24.64
CA PHE A 209 6.26 -2.63 24.72
C PHE A 209 5.77 -3.54 23.59
N LYS A 210 4.86 -4.46 23.92
CA LYS A 210 4.17 -5.30 22.95
C LYS A 210 2.69 -4.97 22.97
N GLY A 211 2.18 -4.57 21.82
CA GLY A 211 0.77 -4.24 21.62
C GLY A 211 0.10 -5.21 20.67
N ASN A 212 -1.22 -5.30 20.80
CA ASN A 212 -2.06 -5.96 19.82
C ASN A 212 -3.32 -5.11 19.62
N GLN A 213 -3.65 -4.79 18.37
CA GLN A 213 -4.81 -3.97 18.03
C GLN A 213 -5.57 -4.56 16.85
N THR A 214 -6.90 -4.53 16.96
CA THR A 214 -7.78 -4.87 15.86
C THR A 214 -7.97 -3.65 14.96
N VAL A 215 -7.69 -3.83 13.68
CA VAL A 215 -7.80 -2.81 12.64
C VAL A 215 -8.88 -3.22 11.66
N LYS A 216 -9.80 -2.31 11.35
CA LYS A 216 -10.80 -2.52 10.31
C LYS A 216 -10.18 -2.28 8.95
N VAL A 217 -10.35 -3.23 8.04
CA VAL A 217 -10.06 -3.08 6.61
C VAL A 217 -11.29 -2.47 5.97
N ILE A 218 -11.10 -1.35 5.28
CA ILE A 218 -12.13 -0.61 4.57
C ILE A 218 -11.80 -0.75 3.09
N SER A 219 -12.65 -1.48 2.37
CA SER A 219 -12.56 -1.54 0.91
C SER A 219 -13.05 -0.23 0.28
N ASP A 220 -12.23 0.40 -0.55
CA ASP A 220 -12.67 1.56 -1.36
C ASP A 220 -13.18 1.18 -2.75
N SER A 221 -12.79 -0.01 -3.22
CA SER A 221 -13.30 -0.58 -4.46
C SER A 221 -14.39 -1.60 -4.18
N GLU A 222 -15.16 -1.89 -5.21
CA GLU A 222 -16.27 -2.79 -5.11
C GLU A 222 -15.86 -4.26 -4.94
N LYS A 223 -16.69 -5.02 -4.22
CA LYS A 223 -16.42 -6.40 -3.82
C LYS A 223 -16.81 -7.38 -4.92
N TRP A 224 -16.17 -7.28 -6.09
CA TRP A 224 -16.46 -8.12 -7.27
C TRP A 224 -15.30 -9.02 -7.68
N ASN A 225 -14.27 -9.13 -6.84
CA ASN A 225 -13.09 -9.95 -7.05
C ASN A 225 -13.41 -11.46 -6.99
N LEU A 226 -12.47 -12.29 -7.43
CA LEU A 226 -12.54 -13.75 -7.30
C LEU A 226 -12.82 -14.12 -5.84
N ASN A 227 -13.75 -15.05 -5.62
CA ASN A 227 -14.28 -15.49 -4.32
C ASN A 227 -15.31 -14.57 -3.64
N SER A 228 -15.65 -13.40 -4.21
CA SER A 228 -16.80 -12.60 -3.74
C SER A 228 -18.14 -13.28 -4.06
N LYS A 229 -19.18 -12.97 -3.28
CA LYS A 229 -20.57 -13.37 -3.60
C LYS A 229 -20.96 -12.94 -5.02
N PHE A 230 -20.52 -11.75 -5.43
CA PHE A 230 -20.74 -11.21 -6.76
C PHE A 230 -20.11 -12.06 -7.86
N ALA A 231 -18.82 -12.38 -7.74
CA ALA A 231 -18.12 -13.21 -8.74
C ALA A 231 -18.71 -14.62 -8.82
N ASN A 232 -19.05 -15.22 -7.68
CA ASN A 232 -19.62 -16.58 -7.62
C ASN A 232 -21.00 -16.67 -8.29
N ASN A 233 -21.80 -15.60 -8.23
CA ASN A 233 -23.14 -15.54 -8.82
C ASN A 233 -23.18 -14.86 -10.19
N LEU A 234 -22.04 -14.40 -10.73
CA LEU A 234 -22.00 -13.56 -11.92
C LEU A 234 -22.68 -14.21 -13.12
N GLU A 235 -22.31 -15.44 -13.48
CA GLU A 235 -22.87 -16.10 -14.66
C GLU A 235 -24.39 -16.27 -14.61
N LYS A 236 -24.92 -16.62 -13.43
CA LYS A 236 -26.37 -16.70 -13.20
C LYS A 236 -27.03 -15.33 -13.37
N ASN A 237 -26.39 -14.28 -12.86
CA ASN A 237 -26.90 -12.91 -12.96
C ASN A 237 -26.84 -12.36 -14.40
N LEU A 238 -25.89 -12.81 -15.22
CA LEU A 238 -25.75 -12.40 -16.62
C LEU A 238 -26.92 -12.86 -17.50
N ASP A 239 -27.66 -13.92 -17.13
CA ASP A 239 -28.82 -14.39 -17.90
C ASP A 239 -29.90 -13.32 -18.04
N ASP A 240 -30.11 -12.50 -17.03
CA ASP A 240 -31.10 -11.43 -17.10
C ASP A 240 -30.65 -10.28 -18.01
N ALA A 241 -29.35 -9.95 -18.00
CA ALA A 241 -28.80 -9.00 -18.98
C ALA A 241 -28.91 -9.55 -20.41
N ARG A 242 -28.64 -10.84 -20.63
CA ARG A 242 -28.81 -11.51 -21.94
C ARG A 242 -30.26 -11.39 -22.42
N LYS A 243 -31.25 -11.63 -21.55
CA LYS A 243 -32.68 -11.46 -21.89
C LYS A 243 -33.00 -10.03 -22.31
N ILE A 244 -32.51 -9.02 -21.57
CA ILE A 244 -32.73 -7.60 -21.91
C ILE A 244 -32.12 -7.27 -23.27
N ILE A 245 -30.90 -7.73 -23.55
CA ILE A 245 -30.23 -7.48 -24.83
C ILE A 245 -31.00 -8.14 -25.99
N ARG A 246 -31.52 -9.37 -25.80
CA ARG A 246 -32.28 -10.12 -26.81
C ARG A 246 -33.62 -9.51 -27.20
N ILE A 247 -34.19 -8.59 -26.39
CA ILE A 247 -35.46 -7.93 -26.73
C ILE A 247 -35.38 -7.26 -28.11
N GLY A 248 -34.27 -6.59 -28.44
CA GLY A 248 -34.08 -5.97 -29.74
C GLY A 248 -34.04 -6.97 -30.90
N ILE A 249 -33.52 -8.18 -30.67
CA ILE A 249 -33.52 -9.27 -31.67
C ILE A 249 -34.95 -9.75 -31.92
N VAL A 250 -35.71 -10.02 -30.85
CA VAL A 250 -37.09 -10.51 -30.94
C VAL A 250 -38.02 -9.48 -31.56
N LYS A 251 -37.86 -8.20 -31.20
CA LYS A 251 -38.64 -7.09 -31.75
C LYS A 251 -38.16 -6.61 -33.13
N ASN A 252 -37.05 -7.15 -33.64
CA ASN A 252 -36.37 -6.68 -34.85
C ASN A 252 -36.09 -5.16 -34.83
N ASP A 253 -35.67 -4.64 -33.67
CA ASP A 253 -35.37 -3.22 -33.45
C ASP A 253 -33.85 -2.99 -33.39
N PRO A 254 -33.23 -2.48 -34.46
CA PRO A 254 -31.79 -2.24 -34.51
C PRO A 254 -31.34 -1.08 -33.60
N LYS A 255 -32.27 -0.24 -33.12
CA LYS A 255 -31.98 0.88 -32.22
C LYS A 255 -32.26 0.55 -30.75
N TRP A 256 -32.73 -0.66 -30.46
CA TRP A 256 -33.06 -1.11 -29.10
C TRP A 256 -31.97 -0.77 -28.09
N THR A 257 -30.71 -1.11 -28.40
CA THR A 257 -29.57 -0.91 -27.50
C THR A 257 -29.09 0.54 -27.37
N GLN A 258 -29.69 1.45 -28.14
CA GLN A 258 -29.50 2.90 -28.08
C GLN A 258 -30.69 3.60 -27.42
N SER A 259 -31.72 2.86 -27.01
CA SER A 259 -32.93 3.42 -26.40
C SER A 259 -32.72 3.71 -24.91
N ASN A 260 -33.45 4.72 -24.39
CA ASN A 260 -33.49 4.99 -22.95
C ASN A 260 -34.07 3.80 -22.19
N GLU A 261 -35.08 3.12 -22.74
CA GLU A 261 -35.68 1.93 -22.14
C GLU A 261 -34.62 0.84 -21.90
N PHE A 262 -33.78 0.53 -22.89
CA PHE A 262 -32.68 -0.41 -22.73
C PHE A 262 -31.71 0.01 -21.61
N ARG A 263 -31.30 1.30 -21.59
CA ARG A 263 -30.39 1.82 -20.57
C ARG A 263 -30.97 1.69 -19.17
N GLU A 264 -32.23 2.06 -18.98
CA GLU A 264 -32.94 1.94 -17.70
C GLU A 264 -33.08 0.48 -17.26
N MET A 265 -33.45 -0.43 -18.16
CA MET A 265 -33.58 -1.86 -17.85
C MET A 265 -32.25 -2.47 -17.41
N ILE A 266 -31.16 -2.20 -18.15
CA ILE A 266 -29.83 -2.66 -17.79
C ILE A 266 -29.37 -2.04 -16.47
N PHE A 267 -29.61 -0.75 -16.25
CA PHE A 267 -29.15 -0.09 -15.03
C PHE A 267 -29.91 -0.59 -13.79
N LYS A 268 -31.22 -0.86 -13.92
CA LYS A 268 -32.02 -1.50 -12.89
C LYS A 268 -31.53 -2.92 -12.58
N TRP A 269 -31.22 -3.70 -13.62
CA TRP A 269 -30.58 -5.01 -13.46
C TRP A 269 -29.25 -4.90 -12.69
N PHE A 270 -28.39 -3.98 -13.11
CA PHE A 270 -27.09 -3.74 -12.51
C PHE A 270 -27.18 -3.41 -11.01
N LYS A 271 -28.05 -2.45 -10.65
CA LYS A 271 -28.34 -2.10 -9.24
C LYS A 271 -28.75 -3.30 -8.42
N ARG A 272 -29.69 -4.09 -8.94
CA ARG A 272 -30.25 -5.26 -8.25
C ARG A 272 -29.16 -6.29 -7.96
N ILE A 273 -28.40 -6.69 -8.97
CA ILE A 273 -27.35 -7.71 -8.79
C ILE A 273 -26.25 -7.22 -7.84
N PHE A 274 -26.05 -5.91 -7.74
CA PHE A 274 -25.11 -5.32 -6.81
C PHE A 274 -25.53 -5.47 -5.34
N ILE A 275 -26.80 -5.17 -5.08
CA ILE A 275 -27.38 -5.22 -3.73
C ILE A 275 -27.48 -6.69 -3.28
N GLU A 276 -28.01 -7.56 -4.14
CA GLU A 276 -28.19 -8.98 -3.85
C GLU A 276 -26.88 -9.71 -3.54
N ASN A 277 -25.76 -9.21 -4.07
CA ASN A 277 -24.46 -9.85 -3.96
C ASN A 277 -23.47 -9.11 -3.04
N ASP A 278 -23.96 -8.16 -2.23
CA ASP A 278 -23.15 -7.39 -1.28
C ASP A 278 -21.90 -6.75 -1.93
N ALA A 279 -22.10 -6.19 -3.11
CA ALA A 279 -21.01 -5.74 -3.97
C ALA A 279 -20.53 -4.31 -3.66
N PHE A 280 -21.16 -3.62 -2.70
CA PHE A 280 -20.80 -2.25 -2.31
C PHE A 280 -19.41 -2.22 -1.64
N PRO A 281 -18.61 -1.18 -1.92
CA PRO A 281 -17.38 -0.90 -1.16
C PRO A 281 -17.77 -0.47 0.25
N ASP A 282 -16.86 -0.65 1.21
CA ASP A 282 -17.10 -0.22 2.59
C ASP A 282 -17.12 1.30 2.73
N THR A 283 -16.41 2.04 1.85
CA THR A 283 -16.42 3.51 1.81
C THR A 283 -17.77 4.09 1.38
N TYR A 284 -18.54 3.35 0.58
CA TYR A 284 -19.87 3.74 0.12
C TYR A 284 -20.86 2.64 0.49
N SER A 285 -21.15 2.50 1.78
CA SER A 285 -22.01 1.41 2.27
C SER A 285 -23.42 1.45 1.66
N LYS A 286 -24.03 0.28 1.44
CA LYS A 286 -25.39 0.17 0.89
C LYS A 286 -26.46 0.85 1.75
N ASP A 287 -26.19 1.06 3.03
CA ASP A 287 -27.14 1.63 3.98
C ASP A 287 -27.19 3.15 3.81
N GLU A 288 -26.04 3.78 3.59
CA GLU A 288 -25.91 5.24 3.46
C GLU A 288 -25.91 5.75 2.03
N TYR A 289 -25.50 4.91 1.07
CA TYR A 289 -25.34 5.28 -0.33
C TYR A 289 -26.22 4.44 -1.25
N GLU A 290 -26.56 5.03 -2.39
CA GLU A 290 -27.20 4.36 -3.50
C GLU A 290 -26.40 4.54 -4.79
N ILE A 291 -26.54 3.59 -5.70
CA ILE A 291 -25.91 3.66 -7.02
C ILE A 291 -26.75 4.59 -7.89
N MET A 292 -26.15 5.50 -8.65
CA MET A 292 -26.86 6.37 -9.60
C MET A 292 -26.15 6.43 -10.96
N PRO A 293 -26.89 6.63 -12.08
CA PRO A 293 -26.30 6.69 -13.41
C PRO A 293 -25.30 7.84 -13.54
N PHE A 294 -24.14 7.60 -14.15
CA PHE A 294 -23.18 8.65 -14.42
C PHE A 294 -23.61 9.49 -15.63
N ASN A 295 -24.21 10.66 -15.38
CA ASN A 295 -24.74 11.55 -16.42
C ASN A 295 -24.00 12.90 -16.51
N GLU A 296 -22.89 13.09 -15.79
CA GLU A 296 -22.21 14.40 -15.64
C GLU A 296 -21.35 14.83 -16.83
N THR A 297 -21.23 14.03 -17.88
CA THR A 297 -20.43 14.42 -19.05
C THR A 297 -21.22 15.28 -20.03
N SER A 298 -20.73 16.51 -20.25
CA SER A 298 -21.13 17.42 -21.34
C SER A 298 -20.92 16.82 -22.75
N SER A 299 -20.35 15.62 -22.85
CA SER A 299 -20.02 14.92 -24.09
C SER A 299 -21.07 13.91 -24.57
N GLY A 300 -22.25 13.85 -23.94
CA GLY A 300 -23.34 12.96 -24.40
C GLY A 300 -23.05 11.47 -24.27
N ASP A 301 -22.13 11.10 -23.37
CA ASP A 301 -21.64 9.73 -23.23
C ASP A 301 -22.60 8.93 -22.34
N ASP A 302 -23.35 7.99 -22.92
CA ASP A 302 -24.40 7.23 -22.23
C ASP A 302 -23.89 6.43 -21.01
N PHE A 303 -24.69 6.41 -19.94
CA PHE A 303 -24.39 5.66 -18.70
C PHE A 303 -24.46 4.13 -18.87
N VAL A 304 -25.10 3.65 -19.94
CA VAL A 304 -25.08 2.26 -20.37
C VAL A 304 -24.75 2.22 -21.86
N ARG A 305 -23.77 1.39 -22.24
CA ARG A 305 -23.39 1.19 -23.64
C ARG A 305 -23.17 -0.28 -23.95
N TRP A 306 -23.85 -0.77 -24.98
CA TRP A 306 -23.65 -2.10 -25.54
C TRP A 306 -22.74 -2.04 -26.77
N ASN A 307 -21.62 -2.77 -26.73
CA ASN A 307 -20.63 -2.82 -27.80
C ASN A 307 -20.41 -4.28 -28.25
N PRO A 308 -21.16 -4.78 -29.23
CA PRO A 308 -20.96 -6.10 -29.80
C PRO A 308 -19.87 -6.04 -30.89
N LYS A 309 -18.58 -6.09 -30.51
CA LYS A 309 -17.48 -6.22 -31.48
C LYS A 309 -17.13 -7.70 -31.63
N LYS A 310 -16.86 -8.16 -32.87
CA LYS A 310 -16.55 -9.56 -33.24
C LYS A 310 -15.59 -10.22 -32.21
N GLY A 311 -16.15 -11.03 -31.30
CA GLY A 311 -15.42 -11.79 -30.27
C GLY A 311 -15.51 -11.25 -28.83
N LEU A 312 -15.86 -9.97 -28.62
CA LEU A 312 -16.01 -9.35 -27.30
C LEU A 312 -17.28 -8.51 -27.24
N ASN A 313 -18.27 -9.08 -26.56
CA ASN A 313 -19.59 -8.52 -26.35
C ASN A 313 -19.58 -7.71 -25.05
N ASN A 314 -19.26 -6.42 -25.11
CA ASN A 314 -19.02 -5.62 -23.91
C ASN A 314 -20.23 -4.77 -23.54
N LEU A 315 -20.73 -4.97 -22.33
CA LEU A 315 -21.71 -4.10 -21.69
C LEU A 315 -20.98 -3.17 -20.72
N THR A 316 -20.92 -1.88 -21.06
CA THR A 316 -20.30 -0.84 -20.23
C THR A 316 -21.38 -0.13 -19.41
N ILE A 317 -21.15 0.03 -18.12
CA ILE A 317 -22.04 0.74 -17.19
C ILE A 317 -21.21 1.76 -16.42
N LYS A 318 -21.66 3.02 -16.41
CA LYS A 318 -21.05 4.13 -15.68
C LYS A 318 -21.96 4.58 -14.55
N PHE A 319 -21.43 4.79 -13.36
CA PHE A 319 -22.21 5.10 -12.17
C PHE A 319 -21.44 5.94 -11.14
N PHE A 320 -22.16 6.47 -10.16
CA PHE A 320 -21.61 7.00 -8.90
C PHE A 320 -22.34 6.36 -7.71
N TYR A 321 -21.75 6.48 -6.53
CA TYR A 321 -22.46 6.38 -5.26
C TYR A 321 -22.91 7.77 -4.82
N VAL A 322 -24.18 7.91 -4.46
CA VAL A 322 -24.77 9.15 -3.96
C VAL A 322 -25.28 8.89 -2.56
N ASN A 323 -24.96 9.77 -1.61
CA ASN A 323 -25.45 9.64 -0.25
C ASN A 323 -26.97 9.87 -0.22
N LYS A 324 -27.71 8.96 0.41
CA LYS A 324 -29.18 8.99 0.46
C LYS A 324 -29.74 10.17 1.23
N LYS A 325 -28.96 10.77 2.14
CA LYS A 325 -29.38 11.92 2.96
C LYS A 325 -28.90 13.25 2.38
N ASN A 326 -27.73 13.27 1.74
CA ASN A 326 -27.16 14.48 1.14
C ASN A 326 -26.66 14.20 -0.29
N PRO A 327 -27.46 14.51 -1.33
CA PRO A 327 -27.11 14.25 -2.72
C PRO A 327 -25.81 14.93 -3.22
N ASP A 328 -25.34 15.98 -2.54
CA ASP A 328 -24.09 16.65 -2.89
C ASP A 328 -22.85 15.81 -2.54
N ILE A 329 -23.00 14.83 -1.64
CA ILE A 329 -21.96 13.89 -1.28
C ILE A 329 -22.03 12.70 -2.24
N LYS A 330 -21.12 12.69 -3.21
CA LYS A 330 -21.02 11.66 -4.25
C LYS A 330 -19.60 11.13 -4.41
N SER A 331 -19.49 9.88 -4.85
CA SER A 331 -18.21 9.31 -5.24
C SER A 331 -17.71 9.91 -6.57
N PRO A 332 -16.41 9.79 -6.87
CA PRO A 332 -15.93 9.91 -8.25
C PRO A 332 -16.69 8.96 -9.19
N GLY A 333 -16.73 9.29 -10.48
CA GLY A 333 -17.32 8.44 -11.51
C GLY A 333 -16.63 7.09 -11.63
N ARG A 334 -17.43 6.03 -11.71
CA ARG A 334 -16.97 4.64 -11.79
C ARG A 334 -17.49 3.97 -13.05
N ILE A 335 -16.73 2.97 -13.54
CA ILE A 335 -17.06 2.24 -14.76
C ILE A 335 -16.92 0.74 -14.51
N LYS A 336 -17.93 -0.03 -14.91
CA LYS A 336 -17.88 -1.49 -14.98
C LYS A 336 -18.15 -1.97 -16.39
N ILE A 337 -17.32 -2.89 -16.86
CA ILE A 337 -17.47 -3.59 -18.13
C ILE A 337 -17.75 -5.07 -17.85
N PHE A 338 -18.85 -5.58 -18.40
CA PHE A 338 -19.18 -7.00 -18.42
C PHE A 338 -18.97 -7.56 -19.82
N THR A 339 -18.36 -8.73 -19.91
CA THR A 339 -18.31 -9.50 -21.16
C THR A 339 -19.50 -10.45 -21.19
N ILE A 340 -20.46 -10.21 -22.10
CA ILE A 340 -21.69 -10.99 -22.22
C ILE A 340 -21.55 -12.00 -23.36
N LEU A 341 -21.15 -13.22 -23.03
CA LEU A 341 -21.12 -14.32 -23.99
C LEU A 341 -22.54 -14.85 -24.25
N LYS A 342 -22.75 -15.41 -25.45
CA LYS A 342 -24.00 -16.08 -25.87
C LYS A 342 -25.24 -15.16 -25.86
N VAL A 343 -25.12 -13.99 -26.48
CA VAL A 343 -26.29 -13.11 -26.73
C VAL A 343 -27.17 -13.71 -27.81
#